data_AF-A0A1H2L511-F1
#
_entry.id   AF-A0A1H2L511-F1
#
_cell.length_a   1.000
_cell.length_b   1.000
_cell.length_c   1.000
_cell.angle_alpha   90.00
_cell.angle_beta   90.00
_cell.angle_gamma   90.00
#
_symmetry.space_group_name_H-M   'P 1'
#
loop_
_entity.id
_entity.type
_entity.pdbx_description
1 polymer ?
#
loop_
_entity_poly.entity_id
_entity_poly.type
_entity_poly.pdbx_seq_one_letter_code
_entity_poly.pdbx_strand_id
1 'polypeptide(L)'
;MSSPTLTFDPITAIGYIGQTVLVELVWEGDPEPIWRFKHIVGVVVPVQGVNEVGYFLTLPVIGSADFPDEIYFDSIHTIRAIRDRHAPAKVLDRLPLPHLFQGQAKEGERRHA
;
A
#
# COMPACT_ATOMS: atom_id res chain seq x y z
N MET A 1 16.72 6.16 -22.91
CA MET A 1 17.26 5.24 -21.87
C MET A 1 16.14 4.29 -21.53
N SER A 2 16.37 2.97 -21.55
CA SER A 2 15.33 2.00 -21.23
C SER A 2 15.07 2.06 -19.72
N SER A 3 13.99 2.70 -19.31
CA SER A 3 13.53 2.66 -17.93
C SER A 3 13.28 1.19 -17.57
N PRO A 4 13.75 0.71 -16.41
CA PRO A 4 13.50 -0.67 -16.00
C PRO A 4 11.99 -0.92 -16.00
N THR A 5 11.56 -2.04 -16.57
CA THR A 5 10.17 -2.46 -16.54
C THR A 5 9.78 -2.74 -15.09
N LEU A 6 9.19 -1.74 -14.44
CA LEU A 6 8.73 -1.85 -13.06
C LEU A 6 7.61 -2.88 -13.03
N THR A 7 7.89 -4.04 -12.43
CA THR A 7 6.86 -5.04 -12.17
C THR A 7 6.09 -4.61 -10.94
N PHE A 8 4.79 -4.39 -11.09
CA PHE A 8 3.94 -4.00 -9.98
C PHE A 8 3.80 -5.15 -8.95
N ASP A 9 4.11 -4.86 -7.68
CA ASP A 9 3.87 -5.77 -6.56
C ASP A 9 2.67 -5.27 -5.72
N PRO A 10 1.46 -5.86 -5.90
CA PRO A 10 0.27 -5.45 -5.16
C PRO A 10 0.37 -5.69 -3.66
N ILE A 11 1.07 -6.73 -3.21
CA ILE A 11 1.13 -7.09 -1.80
C ILE A 11 1.91 -6.04 -1.03
N THR A 12 3.06 -5.63 -1.57
CA THR A 12 3.86 -4.55 -1.00
C THR A 12 3.10 -3.23 -1.03
N ALA A 13 2.43 -2.89 -2.14
CA ALA A 13 1.65 -1.65 -2.25
C ALA A 13 0.51 -1.58 -1.23
N ILE A 14 -0.31 -2.64 -1.12
CA ILE A 14 -1.39 -2.73 -0.12
C ILE A 14 -0.84 -2.62 1.29
N GLY A 15 0.36 -3.17 1.54
CA GLY A 15 1.05 -3.07 2.82
C GLY A 15 1.23 -1.63 3.32
N TYR A 16 1.34 -0.65 2.43
CA TYR A 16 1.50 0.77 2.80
C TYR A 16 0.20 1.46 3.25
N ILE A 17 -0.98 0.89 3.02
CA ILE A 17 -2.24 1.51 3.41
C ILE A 17 -2.28 1.76 4.92
N GLY A 18 -2.67 2.97 5.31
CA GLY A 18 -2.70 3.44 6.70
C GLY A 18 -1.34 3.89 7.23
N GLN A 19 -0.27 3.83 6.44
CA GLN A 19 1.06 4.27 6.86
C GLN A 19 1.36 5.70 6.41
N THR A 20 2.14 6.40 7.22
CA THR A 20 2.86 7.60 6.80
C THR A 20 4.12 7.17 6.07
N VAL A 21 4.34 7.68 4.87
CA VAL A 21 5.52 7.37 4.05
C VAL A 21 6.28 8.63 3.70
N LEU A 22 7.59 8.48 3.52
CA LEU A 22 8.42 9.42 2.77
C LEU A 22 8.57 8.87 1.36
N VAL A 23 8.16 9.66 0.36
CA VAL A 23 8.23 9.31 -1.06
C VAL A 23 9.13 10.28 -1.80
N GLU A 24 9.98 9.72 -2.66
CA GLU A 24 10.82 10.44 -3.63
C GLU A 24 10.15 10.36 -5.00
N LEU A 25 9.78 11.52 -5.53
CA LEU A 25 9.07 11.65 -6.80
C LEU A 25 9.99 12.22 -7.87
N VAL A 26 9.96 11.62 -9.06
CA VAL A 26 10.70 12.07 -10.24
C VAL A 26 9.71 12.33 -11.37
N TRP A 27 9.88 13.46 -12.05
CA TRP A 27 8.96 13.95 -13.07
C TRP A 27 9.75 14.17 -14.36
N GLU A 28 9.18 13.80 -15.51
CA GLU A 28 9.82 14.09 -16.79
C GLU A 28 9.96 15.61 -16.97
N GLY A 29 11.21 16.08 -17.10
CA GLY A 29 11.52 17.49 -17.29
C GLY A 29 11.92 18.26 -16.02
N ASP A 30 11.81 17.66 -14.84
CA ASP A 30 12.36 18.23 -13.61
C ASP A 30 13.72 17.58 -13.29
N PRO A 31 14.83 18.35 -13.22
CA PRO A 31 16.14 17.78 -12.93
C PRO A 31 16.29 17.25 -11.50
N GLU A 32 15.45 17.65 -10.55
CA GLU A 32 15.62 17.30 -9.13
C GLU A 32 14.45 16.47 -8.57
N PRO A 33 14.73 15.31 -7.95
CA PRO A 33 13.72 14.53 -7.25
C PRO A 33 13.11 15.31 -6.07
N ILE A 34 11.79 15.23 -5.94
CA ILE A 34 11.04 15.90 -4.89
C ILE A 34 10.67 14.91 -3.79
N TRP A 35 11.04 15.23 -2.55
CA TRP A 35 10.70 14.44 -1.37
C TRP A 35 9.42 14.96 -0.69
N ARG A 36 8.49 14.06 -0.38
CA ARG A 36 7.21 14.38 0.27
C ARG A 36 6.83 13.37 1.35
N PHE A 37 6.27 13.87 2.45
CA PHE A 37 5.58 13.04 3.43
C PHE A 37 4.10 12.92 3.06
N LYS A 38 3.58 11.70 3.02
CA LYS A 38 2.19 11.41 2.65
C LYS A 38 1.60 10.30 3.52
N HIS A 39 0.30 10.38 3.82
CA HIS A 39 -0.45 9.27 4.37
C HIS A 39 -1.08 8.47 3.23
N ILE A 40 -0.81 7.17 3.15
CA ILE A 40 -1.41 6.31 2.13
C ILE A 40 -2.79 5.86 2.63
N VAL A 41 -3.84 6.14 1.85
CA VAL A 41 -5.23 5.78 2.18
C VAL A 41 -5.83 4.75 1.23
N GLY A 42 -5.20 4.53 0.07
CA GLY A 42 -5.68 3.56 -0.91
C GLY A 42 -4.65 3.24 -1.98
N VAL A 43 -4.96 2.20 -2.76
CA VAL A 43 -4.16 1.72 -3.88
C VAL A 43 -5.10 1.48 -5.06
N VAL A 44 -4.75 2.00 -6.23
CA VAL A 44 -5.35 1.64 -7.49
C VAL A 44 -4.37 0.75 -8.23
N VAL A 45 -4.79 -0.50 -8.46
CA VAL A 45 -4.00 -1.53 -9.15
C VAL A 45 -4.06 -1.29 -10.66
N PRO A 46 -2.95 -1.42 -11.41
CA PRO A 46 -2.99 -1.34 -12.87
C PRO A 46 -3.83 -2.48 -13.45
N VAL A 47 -4.73 -2.15 -14.38
CA VAL A 47 -5.57 -3.08 -15.11
C VAL A 47 -5.42 -2.78 -16.60
N GLN A 48 -4.89 -3.76 -17.34
CA GLN A 48 -4.64 -3.62 -18.77
C GLN A 48 -5.92 -3.25 -19.53
N GLY A 49 -5.83 -2.20 -20.35
CA GLY A 49 -6.97 -1.68 -21.12
C GLY A 49 -7.98 -0.84 -20.33
N VAL A 50 -7.75 -0.61 -19.04
CA VAL A 50 -8.60 0.24 -18.18
C VAL A 50 -7.78 1.37 -17.55
N ASN A 51 -6.71 1.02 -16.83
CA ASN A 51 -5.75 1.94 -16.27
C ASN A 51 -4.39 1.25 -16.23
N GLU A 52 -3.49 1.63 -17.14
CA GLU A 52 -2.22 0.93 -17.31
C GLU A 52 -1.22 1.21 -16.20
N VAL A 53 -1.40 2.30 -15.45
CA VAL A 53 -0.50 2.74 -14.39
C VAL A 53 -1.23 2.78 -13.06
N GLY A 54 -0.75 1.98 -12.11
CA GLY A 54 -1.26 2.02 -10.74
C GLY A 54 -0.77 3.25 -9.98
N TYR A 55 -1.50 3.63 -8.94
CA TYR A 55 -1.15 4.75 -8.09
C TYR A 55 -1.61 4.57 -6.65
N PHE A 56 -0.98 5.30 -5.74
CA PHE A 56 -1.50 5.49 -4.39
C PHE A 56 -2.50 6.63 -4.34
N LEU A 57 -3.53 6.47 -3.49
CA LEU A 57 -4.33 7.59 -2.99
C LEU A 57 -3.71 8.07 -1.69
N THR A 58 -3.44 9.37 -1.60
CA THR A 58 -2.67 9.94 -0.50
C THR A 58 -3.28 11.20 0.08
N LEU A 59 -3.09 11.42 1.38
CA LEU A 59 -3.41 12.68 2.05
C LEU A 59 -2.13 13.36 2.52
N PRO A 60 -2.11 14.70 2.60
CA PRO A 60 -0.97 15.42 3.18
C PRO A 60 -0.82 15.11 4.67
N VAL A 61 0.42 15.03 5.14
CA VAL A 61 0.73 14.86 6.58
C VAL A 61 0.51 16.16 7.35
N ILE A 62 0.68 17.30 6.68
CA ILE A 62 0.51 18.63 7.25
C ILE A 62 -0.56 19.36 6.46
N GLY A 63 -1.53 19.94 7.17
CA GLY A 63 -2.69 20.59 6.57
C GLY A 63 -3.85 19.63 6.32
N SER A 64 -4.86 20.12 5.62
CA SER A 64 -6.04 19.36 5.23
C SER A 64 -6.20 19.38 3.72
N ALA A 65 -6.69 18.29 3.16
CA ALA A 65 -7.15 18.20 1.78
C ALA A 65 -8.57 17.68 1.79
N ASP A 66 -9.43 18.25 0.93
CA ASP A 66 -10.82 17.80 0.80
C ASP A 66 -10.90 16.42 0.14
N PHE A 67 -9.90 16.08 -0.69
CA PHE A 67 -9.82 14.82 -1.43
C PHE A 67 -8.38 14.27 -1.43
N PRO A 68 -8.20 12.94 -1.58
CA PRO A 68 -6.87 12.35 -1.75
C PRO A 68 -6.21 12.74 -3.07
N ASP A 69 -4.90 12.96 -3.04
CA ASP A 69 -4.05 13.12 -4.22
C ASP A 69 -3.64 11.75 -4.78
N GLU A 70 -3.45 11.69 -6.09
CA GLU A 70 -2.89 10.53 -6.79
C GLU A 70 -1.36 10.61 -6.86
N ILE A 71 -0.67 9.51 -6.55
CA ILE A 71 0.77 9.36 -6.77
C ILE A 71 1.02 8.09 -7.59
N TYR A 72 1.36 8.27 -8.85
CA TYR A 72 1.58 7.19 -9.82
C TYR A 72 2.89 6.45 -9.55
N PHE A 73 2.86 5.12 -9.70
CA PHE A 73 4.01 4.27 -9.36
C PHE A 73 5.23 4.51 -10.26
N ASP A 74 5.02 4.95 -11.49
CA ASP A 74 6.09 5.33 -12.43
C ASP A 74 6.83 6.62 -12.02
N SER A 75 6.16 7.51 -11.28
CA SER A 75 6.75 8.72 -10.72
C SER A 75 7.53 8.45 -9.42
N ILE A 76 7.41 7.27 -8.81
CA ILE A 76 8.05 6.95 -7.53
C ILE A 76 9.42 6.33 -7.79
N HIS A 77 10.47 7.02 -7.37
CA HIS A 77 11.82 6.45 -7.36
C HIS A 77 12.08 5.63 -6.09
N THR A 78 11.68 6.17 -4.92
CA THR A 78 11.83 5.51 -3.62
C THR A 78 10.60 5.76 -2.75
N ILE A 79 10.16 4.76 -1.98
CA ILE A 79 9.15 4.90 -0.93
C ILE A 79 9.62 4.22 0.36
N ARG A 80 9.41 4.87 1.51
CA ARG A 80 9.77 4.33 2.83
C ARG A 80 8.69 4.62 3.85
N ALA A 81 8.22 3.58 4.52
CA ALA A 81 7.35 3.70 5.67
C ALA A 81 8.06 4.35 6.85
N ILE A 82 7.41 5.32 7.48
CA ILE A 82 7.86 5.93 8.72
C ILE A 82 7.17 5.19 9.85
N ARG A 83 7.93 4.35 10.54
CA ARG A 83 7.44 3.70 11.76
C ARG A 83 7.44 4.73 12.88
N ASP A 84 6.26 5.14 13.29
CA ASP A 84 6.10 5.78 14.58
C ASP A 84 6.34 4.73 15.67
N ARG A 85 7.42 4.95 16.43
CA ARG A 85 7.86 4.08 17.54
C ARG A 85 6.88 4.12 18.73
N HIS A 86 5.91 5.03 18.69
CA HIS A 86 4.92 5.26 19.74
C HIS A 86 3.47 5.10 19.25
N ALA A 87 3.25 4.60 18.02
CA ALA A 87 1.89 4.43 17.50
C ALA A 87 1.08 3.48 18.40
N PRO A 88 -0.12 3.90 18.87
CA PRO A 88 -1.00 3.05 19.65
C PRO A 88 -1.40 1.81 18.84
N ALA A 89 -1.47 0.65 19.50
CA ALA A 89 -1.80 -0.64 18.90
C ALA A 89 -3.05 -0.56 18.01
N LYS A 90 -3.04 -1.34 16.92
CA LYS A 90 -4.04 -1.31 15.85
C LYS A 90 -5.45 -1.37 16.43
N VAL A 91 -6.33 -0.49 15.93
CA VAL A 91 -7.78 -0.52 16.22
C VAL A 91 -8.40 -1.89 15.94
N LEU A 92 -7.82 -2.64 14.99
CA LEU A 92 -8.23 -4.01 14.64
C LEU A 92 -7.97 -5.05 15.74
N ASP A 93 -7.10 -4.80 16.71
CA ASP A 93 -6.92 -5.70 17.88
C ASP A 93 -8.11 -5.63 18.84
N ARG A 94 -8.98 -4.61 18.71
CA ARG A 94 -10.20 -4.43 19.52
C ARG A 94 -11.46 -4.94 18.83
N LEU A 95 -11.39 -5.38 17.58
CA LEU A 95 -12.53 -5.96 16.87
C LEU A 95 -12.50 -7.48 17.09
N PRO A 96 -13.54 -8.08 17.71
CA PRO A 96 -13.64 -9.53 17.76
C PRO A 96 -13.74 -10.05 16.33
N LEU A 97 -12.71 -10.75 15.87
CA LEU A 97 -12.74 -11.50 14.60
C LEU A 97 -13.96 -12.42 14.61
N PRO A 98 -14.94 -12.27 13.70
CA PRO A 98 -15.95 -13.29 13.51
C PRO A 98 -15.23 -14.59 13.09
N HIS A 99 -15.54 -15.69 13.77
CA HIS A 99 -14.89 -17.01 13.68
C HIS A 99 -15.11 -17.73 12.33
N LEU A 100 -15.21 -17.01 11.22
CA LEU A 100 -15.80 -17.52 9.98
C LEU A 100 -14.85 -18.30 9.06
N PHE A 101 -13.63 -18.62 9.50
CA PHE A 101 -12.72 -19.49 8.76
C PHE A 101 -12.04 -20.54 9.65
N GLN A 102 -12.82 -21.32 10.42
CA GLN A 102 -12.42 -22.68 10.77
C GLN A 102 -13.14 -23.65 9.82
N GLY A 103 -12.62 -23.75 8.60
CA GLY A 103 -12.93 -24.87 7.72
C GLY A 103 -12.45 -26.15 8.39
N GLN A 104 -13.38 -27.04 8.73
CA GLN A 104 -13.08 -28.38 9.19
C GLN A 104 -12.24 -29.12 8.15
N ALA A 105 -10.93 -29.25 8.37
CA ALA A 105 -10.16 -30.31 7.76
C ALA A 105 -10.60 -31.63 8.40
N LYS A 106 -11.46 -32.37 7.70
CA LYS A 106 -11.74 -33.77 7.99
C LYS A 106 -10.49 -34.57 7.67
N GLU A 107 -9.84 -35.14 8.68
CA GLU A 107 -8.95 -36.27 8.48
C GLU A 107 -9.43 -37.42 9.36
N GLY A 108 -10.13 -38.34 8.70
CA GLY A 108 -10.60 -39.57 9.32
C GLY A 108 -9.45 -40.55 9.44
N GLU A 109 -8.98 -40.78 10.67
CA GLU A 109 -8.10 -41.90 10.95
C GLU A 109 -8.94 -43.05 11.53
N ARG A 110 -9.27 -44.02 10.67
CA ARG A 110 -9.83 -45.31 11.05
C ARG A 110 -8.80 -46.07 11.87
N ARG A 111 -9.14 -46.52 13.08
CA ARG A 111 -8.43 -47.62 13.75
C ARG A 111 -9.41 -48.67 14.21
N HIS A 112 -9.39 -49.80 13.49
CA HIS A 112 -9.87 -51.09 13.95
C HIS A 112 -8.83 -51.68 14.90
N ALA A 113 -9.26 -52.06 16.10
CA ALA A 113 -8.82 -53.24 16.83
C ALA A 113 -9.84 -53.49 17.95
#